data_AF-A0A016VRJ0-F1
#
_entry.id   AF-A0A016VRJ0-F1
#
_cell.length_a   1.000
_cell.length_b   1.000
_cell.length_c   1.000
_cell.angle_alpha   90.00
_cell.angle_beta   90.00
_cell.angle_gamma   90.00
#
_symmetry.space_group_name_H-M   'P 1'
#
loop_
_entity.id
_entity.type
_entity.pdbx_description
1 polymer ?
#
loop_
_entity_poly.entity_id
_entity_poly.type
_entity_poly.pdbx_seq_one_letter_code
_entity_poly.pdbx_strand_id
1 'polypeptide(L)'
;MSTKQPIRLPKFELPKFSGELECFPEFWDVFSAAVHDNNSVPDTLKFLHLKNCLQGDVELVIRGLSMTEDSYNNAINLLHQRYHRPNFTRNALVNKLKDIKPATESAQSQRNTFSMISAIMIQLDKLEDNSESTVVMQLIRDKFPEYTRTKLAKRQHKHGTVFKTSQLLAALDTIIEQQEAVNYFK
;
A
#
# COMPACT_ATOMS: atom_id res chain seq x y z
N MET A 1 -15.71 -8.44 -49.77
CA MET A 1 -15.64 -7.28 -48.85
C MET A 1 -15.93 -7.80 -47.45
N SER A 2 -14.97 -7.74 -46.52
CA SER A 2 -15.13 -8.27 -45.16
C SER A 2 -15.42 -7.12 -44.20
N THR A 3 -16.63 -7.06 -43.66
CA THR A 3 -17.06 -6.02 -42.72
C THR A 3 -16.49 -6.32 -41.34
N LYS A 4 -15.54 -5.49 -40.88
CA LYS A 4 -15.10 -5.50 -39.47
C LYS A 4 -16.28 -5.06 -38.60
N GLN A 5 -16.87 -5.98 -37.86
CA GLN A 5 -17.82 -5.61 -36.81
C GLN A 5 -17.06 -4.94 -35.65
N PRO A 6 -17.49 -3.76 -35.19
CA PRO A 6 -16.88 -3.11 -34.04
C PRO A 6 -17.18 -3.95 -32.78
N ILE A 7 -16.12 -4.33 -32.07
CA ILE A 7 -16.22 -4.99 -30.77
C ILE A 7 -16.94 -4.01 -29.83
N ARG A 8 -18.13 -4.37 -29.35
CA ARG A 8 -18.83 -3.62 -28.31
C ARG A 8 -18.26 -4.04 -26.95
N LEU A 9 -17.52 -3.14 -26.32
CA LEU A 9 -17.04 -3.33 -24.96
C LEU A 9 -18.23 -3.28 -23.99
N PRO A 10 -18.22 -4.10 -22.92
CA PRO A 10 -19.21 -3.99 -21.86
C PRO A 10 -19.17 -2.58 -21.27
N LYS A 11 -20.34 -2.06 -20.89
CA LYS A 11 -20.42 -0.79 -20.18
C LYS A 11 -19.70 -0.94 -18.85
N PHE A 12 -18.89 0.06 -18.49
CA PHE A 12 -18.25 0.09 -17.19
C PHE A 12 -19.30 0.12 -16.09
N GLU A 13 -19.20 -0.81 -15.15
CA GLU A 13 -20.06 -0.88 -13.97
C GLU A 13 -19.22 -0.61 -12.74
N LEU A 14 -19.76 0.18 -11.81
CA LEU A 14 -19.09 0.44 -10.54
C LEU A 14 -19.00 -0.86 -9.73
N PRO A 15 -17.86 -1.10 -9.06
CA PRO A 15 -17.69 -2.28 -8.23
C PRO A 15 -18.69 -2.28 -7.08
N LYS A 16 -19.10 -3.48 -6.66
CA LYS A 16 -19.93 -3.68 -5.48
C LYS A 16 -19.04 -3.89 -4.26
N PHE A 17 -19.52 -3.47 -3.09
CA PHE A 17 -18.80 -3.60 -1.83
C PHE A 17 -19.68 -4.23 -0.76
N SER A 18 -19.26 -5.40 -0.26
CA SER A 18 -20.01 -6.23 0.68
C SER A 18 -19.44 -6.22 2.10
N GLY A 19 -18.38 -5.44 2.34
CA GLY A 19 -17.87 -5.15 3.70
C GLY A 19 -16.53 -5.79 4.02
N GLU A 20 -15.90 -6.46 3.06
CA GLU A 20 -14.57 -7.03 3.22
C GLU A 20 -13.52 -5.92 3.39
N LEU A 21 -12.91 -5.82 4.58
CA LEU A 21 -11.94 -4.77 4.91
C LEU A 21 -10.78 -4.70 3.90
N GLU A 22 -10.34 -5.85 3.39
CA GLU A 22 -9.24 -5.96 2.43
C GLU A 22 -9.62 -5.45 1.03
N CYS A 23 -10.90 -5.49 0.67
CA CYS A 23 -11.41 -5.04 -0.62
C CYS A 23 -11.80 -3.55 -0.62
N PHE A 24 -11.95 -2.93 0.55
CA PHE A 24 -12.35 -1.52 0.64
C PHE A 24 -11.40 -0.55 -0.07
N PRO A 25 -10.05 -0.68 0.02
CA PRO A 25 -9.14 0.21 -0.72
C PRO A 25 -9.35 0.15 -2.23
N GLU A 26 -9.45 -1.04 -2.80
CA GLU A 26 -9.67 -1.22 -4.24
C GLU A 26 -11.04 -0.70 -4.68
N PHE A 27 -12.09 -0.99 -3.90
CA PHE A 27 -13.42 -0.42 -4.12
C PHE A 27 -13.38 1.11 -4.10
N TRP A 28 -12.72 1.69 -3.10
CA TRP A 28 -12.65 3.15 -2.93
C TRP A 28 -11.88 3.81 -4.07
N ASP A 29 -10.73 3.26 -4.47
CA ASP A 29 -9.91 3.80 -5.57
C ASP A 29 -10.72 3.87 -6.89
N VAL A 30 -11.54 2.86 -7.17
CA VAL A 30 -12.38 2.85 -8.38
C VAL A 30 -13.58 3.78 -8.23
N PHE A 31 -14.26 3.75 -7.08
CA PHE A 31 -15.42 4.61 -6.84
C PHE A 31 -15.04 6.09 -6.81
N SER A 32 -13.88 6.43 -6.24
CA SER A 32 -13.44 7.80 -6.10
C SER A 32 -13.14 8.41 -7.47
N ALA A 33 -12.33 7.71 -8.27
CA ALA A 33 -11.96 8.13 -9.61
C ALA A 33 -13.17 8.25 -10.55
N ALA A 34 -14.18 7.37 -10.42
CA ALA A 34 -15.34 7.38 -11.30
C ALA A 34 -16.45 8.35 -10.86
N VAL A 35 -16.62 8.56 -9.53
CA VAL A 35 -17.79 9.25 -8.96
C VAL A 35 -17.41 10.34 -7.98
N HIS A 36 -16.62 10.03 -6.93
CA HIS A 36 -16.35 10.99 -5.84
C HIS A 36 -15.66 12.26 -6.33
N ASP A 37 -14.58 12.08 -7.10
CA ASP A 37 -13.72 13.15 -7.62
C ASP A 37 -14.31 13.81 -8.87
N ASN A 38 -15.44 13.31 -9.35
CA ASN A 38 -16.13 13.87 -10.50
C ASN A 38 -17.00 15.08 -10.11
N ASN A 39 -16.45 16.27 -10.27
CA ASN A 39 -17.12 17.54 -9.98
C ASN A 39 -18.33 17.85 -10.87
N SER A 40 -18.54 17.11 -11.98
CA SER A 40 -19.74 17.29 -12.80
C SER A 40 -20.98 16.57 -12.25
N VAL A 41 -20.81 15.72 -11.24
CA VAL A 41 -21.90 14.95 -10.62
C VAL A 41 -22.29 15.63 -9.30
N PRO A 42 -23.56 16.02 -9.10
CA PRO A 42 -24.04 16.50 -7.82
C PRO A 42 -23.86 15.48 -6.68
N ASP A 43 -23.55 15.94 -5.47
CA ASP A 43 -23.27 15.06 -4.33
C ASP A 43 -24.47 14.17 -3.95
N THR A 44 -25.70 14.64 -4.16
CA THR A 44 -26.92 13.82 -4.00
C THR A 44 -26.97 12.64 -4.98
N LEU A 45 -26.50 12.82 -6.21
CA LEU A 45 -26.38 11.74 -7.20
C LEU A 45 -25.19 10.83 -6.90
N LYS A 46 -24.05 11.39 -6.44
CA LYS A 46 -22.94 10.58 -5.93
C LYS A 46 -23.39 9.68 -4.78
N PHE A 47 -24.26 10.18 -3.91
CA PHE A 47 -24.78 9.40 -2.80
C PHE A 47 -25.70 8.27 -3.27
N LEU A 48 -26.56 8.54 -4.27
CA LEU A 48 -27.36 7.49 -4.90
C LEU A 48 -26.47 6.39 -5.52
N HIS A 49 -25.41 6.77 -6.23
CA HIS A 49 -24.43 5.83 -6.78
C HIS A 49 -23.74 5.01 -5.68
N LEU A 50 -23.31 5.67 -4.60
CA LEU A 50 -22.71 5.00 -3.45
C LEU A 50 -23.66 3.95 -2.87
N LYS A 51 -24.92 4.31 -2.57
CA LYS A 51 -25.93 3.39 -2.04
C LYS A 51 -26.11 2.16 -2.93
N ASN A 52 -26.12 2.35 -4.25
CA ASN A 52 -26.26 1.24 -5.20
C ASN A 52 -25.02 0.33 -5.26
N CYS A 53 -23.85 0.80 -4.81
CA CYS A 53 -22.62 0.01 -4.79
C CYS A 53 -22.45 -0.78 -3.49
N LEU A 54 -23.02 -0.31 -2.37
CA LEU A 54 -22.98 -1.03 -1.10
C LEU A 54 -23.95 -2.22 -1.14
N GLN A 55 -23.55 -3.32 -0.52
CA GLN A 55 -24.35 -4.54 -0.44
C GLN A 55 -24.28 -5.13 0.98
N GLY A 56 -25.30 -5.92 1.31
CA GLY A 56 -25.36 -6.65 2.58
C GLY A 56 -25.31 -5.73 3.80
N ASP A 57 -24.53 -6.12 4.80
CA ASP A 57 -24.45 -5.41 6.09
C ASP A 57 -23.79 -4.03 5.99
N VAL A 58 -23.15 -3.70 4.86
CA VAL A 58 -22.56 -2.38 4.65
C VAL A 58 -23.63 -1.31 4.50
N GLU A 59 -24.78 -1.62 3.91
CA GLU A 59 -25.88 -0.66 3.78
C GLU A 59 -26.36 -0.14 5.13
N LEU A 60 -26.26 -0.96 6.18
CA LEU A 60 -26.63 -0.59 7.55
C LEU A 60 -25.81 0.58 8.08
N VAL A 61 -24.60 0.79 7.57
CA VAL A 61 -23.71 1.89 7.97
C VAL A 61 -24.32 3.26 7.65
N ILE A 62 -25.08 3.33 6.56
CA ILE A 62 -25.59 4.59 6.01
C ILE A 62 -27.13 4.64 5.96
N ARG A 63 -27.81 3.59 6.46
CA ARG A 63 -29.26 3.43 6.36
C ARG A 63 -30.07 4.58 6.97
N GLY A 64 -29.56 5.21 8.03
CA GLY A 64 -30.22 6.32 8.72
C GLY A 64 -30.05 7.69 8.05
N LEU A 65 -29.26 7.77 6.98
CA LEU A 65 -28.95 9.04 6.33
C LEU A 65 -29.97 9.38 5.23
N SER A 66 -30.40 10.64 5.22
CA SER A 66 -31.32 11.18 4.20
C SER A 66 -30.55 11.50 2.91
N MET A 67 -31.21 11.53 1.74
CA MET A 67 -30.52 11.80 0.47
C MET A 67 -30.20 13.30 0.30
N THR A 68 -29.21 13.80 1.05
CA THR A 68 -28.74 15.20 1.03
C THR A 68 -27.21 15.27 0.83
N GLU A 69 -26.68 16.44 0.49
CA GLU A 69 -25.24 16.65 0.31
C GLU A 69 -24.46 16.43 1.62
N ASP A 70 -24.93 16.99 2.73
CA ASP A 70 -24.34 16.74 4.05
C ASP A 70 -24.31 15.25 4.42
N SER A 71 -25.39 14.54 4.06
CA SER A 71 -25.51 13.11 4.31
C SER A 71 -24.56 12.29 3.44
N TYR A 72 -24.24 12.73 2.23
CA TYR A 72 -23.21 12.10 1.40
C TYR A 72 -21.85 12.16 2.08
N ASN A 73 -21.44 13.34 2.52
CA ASN A 73 -20.17 13.53 3.22
C ASN A 73 -20.11 12.70 4.52
N ASN A 74 -21.22 12.65 5.27
CA ASN A 74 -21.34 11.80 6.45
C ASN A 74 -21.24 10.30 6.10
N ALA A 75 -21.86 9.86 5.01
CA ALA A 75 -21.80 8.48 4.54
C ALA A 75 -20.36 8.06 4.20
N ILE A 76 -19.63 8.91 3.47
CA ILE A 76 -18.21 8.69 3.16
C ILE A 76 -17.40 8.58 4.46
N ASN A 77 -17.56 9.54 5.38
CA ASN A 77 -16.84 9.51 6.65
C ASN A 77 -17.10 8.23 7.46
N LEU A 78 -18.35 7.77 7.54
CA LEU A 78 -18.70 6.53 8.23
C LEU A 78 -18.09 5.28 7.58
N LEU A 79 -18.12 5.21 6.24
CA LEU A 79 -17.49 4.11 5.50
C LEU A 79 -15.97 4.11 5.70
N HIS A 80 -15.33 5.26 5.62
CA HIS A 80 -13.90 5.37 5.91
C HIS A 80 -13.60 4.99 7.36
N GLN A 81 -14.33 5.51 8.34
CA GLN A 81 -14.11 5.16 9.74
C GLN A 81 -14.25 3.64 10.00
N ARG A 82 -15.20 2.99 9.34
CA ARG A 82 -15.47 1.56 9.54
C ARG A 82 -14.50 0.67 8.77
N TYR A 83 -14.21 0.99 7.51
CA TYR A 83 -13.51 0.13 6.57
C TYR A 83 -12.13 0.66 6.12
N HIS A 84 -11.95 1.98 6.09
CA HIS A 84 -10.63 2.58 5.94
C HIS A 84 -9.94 2.68 7.30
N ARG A 85 -9.31 1.57 7.70
CA ARG A 85 -8.58 1.47 8.99
C ARG A 85 -7.06 1.56 8.79
N PRO A 86 -6.50 2.70 8.35
CA PRO A 86 -5.08 2.82 8.04
C PRO A 86 -4.21 2.51 9.26
N ASN A 87 -4.69 2.77 10.49
CA ASN A 87 -3.98 2.41 11.72
C ASN A 87 -3.87 0.89 11.93
N PHE A 88 -4.93 0.13 11.60
CA PHE A 88 -4.88 -1.32 11.69
C PHE A 88 -3.97 -1.90 10.60
N THR A 89 -4.10 -1.40 9.37
CA THR A 89 -3.24 -1.81 8.24
C THR A 89 -1.77 -1.48 8.53
N ARG A 90 -1.49 -0.29 9.05
CA ARG A 90 -0.15 0.13 9.50
C ARG A 90 0.38 -0.80 10.56
N ASN A 91 -0.38 -1.06 11.63
CA ASN A 91 0.05 -1.97 12.70
C ASN A 91 0.31 -3.38 12.16
N ALA A 92 -0.53 -3.87 11.26
CA ALA A 92 -0.32 -5.16 10.61
C ALA A 92 0.96 -5.18 9.75
N LEU A 93 1.24 -4.13 8.99
CA LEU A 93 2.47 -4.01 8.18
C LEU A 93 3.73 -3.89 9.03
N VAL A 94 3.68 -3.08 10.09
CA VAL A 94 4.79 -2.96 11.07
C VAL A 94 5.03 -4.30 11.78
N ASN A 95 3.97 -5.03 12.14
CA ASN A 95 4.11 -6.37 12.73
C ASN A 95 4.68 -7.36 11.71
N LYS A 96 4.20 -7.37 10.47
CA LYS A 96 4.81 -8.17 9.39
C LYS A 96 6.29 -7.86 9.23
N LEU A 97 6.70 -6.59 9.24
CA LEU A 97 8.10 -6.19 9.18
C LEU A 97 8.90 -6.74 10.38
N LYS A 98 8.34 -6.65 11.59
CA LYS A 98 8.95 -7.22 12.80
C LYS A 98 9.08 -8.74 12.74
N ASP A 99 8.11 -9.42 12.15
CA ASP A 99 8.04 -10.88 12.09
C ASP A 99 8.88 -11.51 10.97
N ILE A 100 9.38 -10.71 10.02
CA ILE A 100 10.36 -11.17 9.03
C ILE A 100 11.57 -11.78 9.77
N LYS A 101 11.88 -13.03 9.46
CA LYS A 101 13.06 -13.71 10.00
C LYS A 101 14.33 -13.03 9.46
N PRO A 102 15.36 -12.78 10.30
CA PRO A 102 16.63 -12.28 9.81
C PRO A 102 17.22 -13.18 8.72
N ALA A 103 17.78 -12.56 7.69
CA ALA A 103 18.46 -13.25 6.61
C ALA A 103 19.72 -13.98 7.12
N THR A 104 20.05 -15.10 6.48
CA THR A 104 21.35 -15.75 6.68
C THR A 104 22.44 -15.02 5.87
N GLU A 105 23.69 -15.46 6.02
CA GLU A 105 24.82 -14.94 5.22
C GLU A 105 24.69 -15.22 3.71
N SER A 106 23.78 -16.11 3.31
CA SER A 106 23.54 -16.41 1.89
C SER A 106 22.95 -15.21 1.15
N ALA A 107 23.52 -14.88 -0.01
CA ALA A 107 23.02 -13.83 -0.89
C ALA A 107 21.54 -14.04 -1.25
N GLN A 108 21.12 -15.29 -1.52
CA GLN A 108 19.72 -15.61 -1.83
C GLN A 108 18.79 -15.33 -0.64
N SER A 109 19.23 -15.64 0.59
CA SER A 109 18.43 -15.37 1.79
C SER A 109 18.25 -13.86 2.03
N GLN A 110 19.32 -13.09 1.81
CA GLN A 110 19.28 -11.64 1.93
C GLN A 110 18.42 -11.00 0.84
N ARG A 111 18.51 -11.48 -0.41
CA ARG A 111 17.65 -11.04 -1.52
C ARG A 111 16.17 -11.28 -1.22
N ASN A 112 15.81 -12.47 -0.78
CA ASN A 112 14.42 -12.79 -0.42
C ASN A 112 13.91 -11.89 0.71
N THR A 113 14.73 -11.69 1.75
CA THR A 113 14.40 -10.81 2.88
C THR A 113 14.23 -9.36 2.44
N PHE A 114 15.14 -8.85 1.60
CA PHE A 114 15.07 -7.51 1.03
C PHE A 114 13.82 -7.29 0.19
N SER A 115 13.44 -8.26 -0.66
CA SER A 115 12.22 -8.18 -1.47
C SER A 115 10.96 -8.10 -0.60
N MET A 116 10.87 -8.89 0.47
CA MET A 116 9.75 -8.82 1.42
C MET A 116 9.69 -7.46 2.13
N ILE A 117 10.82 -6.96 2.61
CA ILE A 117 10.90 -5.64 3.25
C ILE A 117 10.47 -4.54 2.29
N SER A 118 10.97 -4.56 1.05
CA SER A 118 10.66 -3.54 0.03
C SER A 118 9.17 -3.52 -0.29
N ALA A 119 8.53 -4.69 -0.41
CA ALA A 119 7.08 -4.79 -0.64
C ALA A 119 6.26 -4.23 0.54
N ILE A 120 6.72 -4.41 1.79
CA ILE A 120 6.08 -3.83 2.98
C ILE A 120 6.29 -2.31 3.01
N MET A 121 7.50 -1.83 2.71
CA MET A 121 7.80 -0.40 2.72
C MET A 121 6.98 0.39 1.71
N ILE A 122 6.78 -0.15 0.50
CA ILE A 122 5.88 0.46 -0.49
C ILE A 122 4.45 0.64 0.08
N GLN A 123 3.97 -0.31 0.87
CA GLN A 123 2.63 -0.22 1.47
C GLN A 123 2.61 0.73 2.67
N LEU A 124 3.65 0.75 3.49
CA LEU A 124 3.77 1.68 4.62
C LEU A 124 3.87 3.14 4.15
N ASP A 125 4.66 3.41 3.11
CA ASP A 125 4.86 4.75 2.55
C ASP A 125 3.59 5.33 1.88
N LYS A 126 2.62 4.46 1.51
CA LYS A 126 1.29 4.91 1.08
C LYS A 126 0.42 5.41 2.23
N LEU A 127 0.69 4.98 3.46
CA LEU A 127 -0.12 5.32 4.64
C LEU A 127 0.45 6.52 5.41
N GLU A 128 1.78 6.67 5.44
CA GLU A 128 2.47 7.79 6.07
C GLU A 128 3.89 7.95 5.54
N ASP A 129 4.49 9.12 5.75
CA ASP A 129 5.90 9.34 5.43
C ASP A 129 6.80 8.62 6.45
N ASN A 130 7.41 7.50 6.04
CA ASN A 130 8.40 6.77 6.84
C ASN A 130 9.84 7.09 6.42
N SER A 131 10.08 8.13 5.62
CA SER A 131 11.38 8.41 5.02
C SER A 131 12.47 8.71 6.05
N GLU A 132 12.12 9.23 7.22
CA GLU A 132 13.05 9.58 8.31
C GLU A 132 12.82 8.75 9.58
N SER A 133 11.99 7.70 9.52
CA SER A 133 11.67 6.88 10.68
C SER A 133 12.86 6.05 11.14
N THR A 134 13.50 6.50 12.22
CA THR A 134 14.66 5.84 12.83
C THR A 134 14.34 4.43 13.32
N VAL A 135 13.13 4.20 13.82
CA VAL A 135 12.64 2.90 14.27
C VAL A 135 12.51 1.93 13.09
N VAL A 136 11.90 2.36 11.98
CA VAL A 136 11.77 1.53 10.76
C VAL A 136 13.14 1.20 10.20
N MET A 137 14.03 2.19 10.10
CA MET A 137 15.40 1.96 9.64
C MET A 137 16.14 0.94 10.50
N GLN A 138 15.97 0.99 11.82
CA GLN A 138 16.62 0.04 12.73
C GLN A 138 16.04 -1.38 12.55
N LEU A 139 14.71 -1.51 12.49
CA LEU A 139 14.05 -2.80 12.24
C LEU A 139 14.53 -3.45 10.94
N ILE A 140 14.70 -2.67 9.86
CA ILE A 140 15.22 -3.14 8.58
C ILE A 140 16.66 -3.64 8.74
N ARG A 141 17.55 -2.85 9.37
CA ARG A 141 18.95 -3.24 9.57
C ARG A 141 19.07 -4.57 10.30
N ASP A 142 18.25 -4.77 11.33
CA ASP A 142 18.28 -5.97 12.17
C ASP A 142 17.83 -7.24 11.42
N LYS A 143 17.29 -7.11 10.20
CA LYS A 143 16.99 -8.25 9.32
C LYS A 143 18.18 -8.74 8.51
N PHE A 144 19.33 -8.06 8.54
CA PHE A 144 20.51 -8.43 7.76
C PHE A 144 21.69 -8.85 8.63
N PRO A 145 22.53 -9.77 8.13
CA PRO A 145 23.71 -10.25 8.86
C PRO A 145 24.72 -9.14 9.16
N GLU A 146 25.62 -9.41 10.12
CA GLU A 146 26.65 -8.46 10.56
C GLU A 146 27.53 -7.97 9.40
N TYR A 147 27.90 -8.85 8.48
CA TYR A 147 28.68 -8.47 7.30
C TYR A 147 27.99 -7.38 6.47
N THR A 148 26.70 -7.57 6.18
CA THR A 148 25.88 -6.62 5.41
C THR A 148 25.67 -5.32 6.17
N ARG A 149 25.36 -5.39 7.48
CA ARG A 149 25.24 -4.21 8.35
C ARG A 149 26.54 -3.39 8.40
N THR A 150 27.68 -4.06 8.45
CA THR A 150 29.01 -3.40 8.46
C THR A 150 29.30 -2.69 7.13
N LYS A 151 29.01 -3.34 6.00
CA LYS A 151 29.13 -2.70 4.67
C LYS A 151 28.21 -1.50 4.54
N LEU A 152 26.98 -1.62 5.04
CA LEU A 152 26.00 -0.54 5.05
C LEU A 152 26.50 0.65 5.89
N ALA A 153 26.98 0.42 7.11
CA ALA A 153 27.51 1.47 7.99
C ALA A 153 28.69 2.23 7.33
N LYS A 154 29.58 1.51 6.64
CA LYS A 154 30.68 2.12 5.87
C LYS A 154 30.18 3.03 4.74
N ARG A 155 29.07 2.68 4.07
CA ARG A 155 28.46 3.53 3.04
C ARG A 155 27.75 4.74 3.63
N GLN A 156 27.05 4.56 4.75
CA GLN A 156 26.39 5.63 5.49
C GLN A 156 27.38 6.71 5.93
N HIS A 157 28.52 6.32 6.52
CA HIS A 157 29.55 7.27 6.94
C HIS A 157 30.04 8.15 5.77
N LYS A 158 30.06 7.62 4.55
CA LYS A 158 30.47 8.38 3.35
C LYS A 158 29.40 9.36 2.86
N HIS A 159 28.14 9.20 3.26
CA HIS A 159 26.98 9.90 2.70
C HIS A 159 26.57 11.19 3.44
N GLY A 160 27.14 11.49 4.61
CA GLY A 160 26.81 12.70 5.39
C GLY A 160 25.60 12.53 6.33
N THR A 161 25.23 13.62 7.01
CA THR A 161 24.47 13.63 8.28
C THR A 161 23.01 13.19 8.22
N VAL A 162 22.38 13.09 7.04
CA VAL A 162 20.98 12.65 6.90
C VAL A 162 20.92 11.40 6.03
N PHE A 163 20.48 10.29 6.64
CA PHE A 163 20.29 9.02 5.97
C PHE A 163 18.83 8.59 6.04
N LYS A 164 18.17 8.59 4.89
CA LYS A 164 16.74 8.27 4.75
C LYS A 164 16.49 6.78 4.52
N THR A 165 15.26 6.33 4.77
CA THR A 165 14.83 4.95 4.52
C THR A 165 15.01 4.55 3.04
N SER A 166 14.77 5.45 2.08
CA SER A 166 15.04 5.18 0.66
C SER A 166 16.52 4.94 0.36
N GLN A 167 17.41 5.72 0.99
CA GLN A 167 18.86 5.55 0.87
C GLN A 167 19.32 4.26 1.54
N LEU A 168 18.69 3.86 2.66
CA LEU A 168 18.91 2.56 3.31
C LEU A 168 18.59 1.41 2.36
N LEU A 169 17.40 1.42 1.76
CA LEU A 169 16.95 0.36 0.86
C LEU A 169 17.85 0.28 -0.38
N ALA A 170 18.16 1.42 -1.00
CA ALA A 170 19.08 1.45 -2.16
C ALA A 170 20.48 0.94 -1.81
N ALA A 171 21.01 1.32 -0.65
CA ALA A 171 22.33 0.85 -0.21
C ALA A 171 22.33 -0.66 0.06
N LEU A 172 21.27 -1.21 0.65
CA LEU A 172 21.11 -2.65 0.88
C LEU A 172 21.02 -3.42 -0.44
N ASP A 173 20.21 -2.94 -1.39
CA ASP A 173 20.06 -3.56 -2.71
C ASP A 173 21.40 -3.74 -3.41
N THR A 174 22.17 -2.65 -3.51
CA THR A 174 23.50 -2.68 -4.13
C THR A 174 24.52 -3.52 -3.32
N ILE A 175 24.37 -3.67 -2.00
CA ILE A 175 25.26 -4.58 -1.23
C ILE A 175 24.92 -6.03 -1.54
N ILE A 176 23.63 -6.37 -1.64
CA ILE A 176 23.16 -7.73 -1.94
C ILE A 176 23.55 -8.11 -3.37
N GLU A 177 23.36 -7.20 -4.33
CA GLU A 177 23.80 -7.39 -5.72
C GLU A 177 25.30 -7.70 -5.82
N GLN A 178 26.13 -7.00 -5.03
CA GLN A 178 27.57 -7.30 -4.96
C GLN A 178 27.85 -8.70 -4.39
N GLN A 179 27.07 -9.18 -3.43
CA GLN A 179 27.22 -10.53 -2.88
C GLN A 179 26.76 -11.60 -3.87
N GLU A 180 25.67 -11.34 -4.60
CA GLU A 180 25.20 -12.20 -5.69
C GLU A 180 26.27 -12.32 -6.78
N ALA A 181 26.83 -11.18 -7.23
CA ALA A 181 27.93 -11.14 -8.20
C ALA A 181 29.14 -11.99 -7.76
N VAL A 182 29.52 -11.92 -6.48
CA VAL A 182 30.64 -12.71 -5.93
C VAL A 182 30.39 -14.22 -6.04
N ASN A 183 29.14 -14.67 -5.94
CA ASN A 183 28.81 -16.09 -6.09
C ASN A 183 28.96 -16.60 -7.52
N TYR A 184 28.94 -15.72 -8.53
CA TYR A 184 29.21 -16.10 -9.93
C TYR A 184 30.71 -16.26 -10.25
N PHE A 185 31.61 -15.79 -9.36
CA PHE A 185 33.06 -15.95 -9.52
C PHE A 185 33.61 -17.20 -8.80
N LYS A 186 32.74 -18.02 -8.19
CA LYS A 186 33.09 -19.28 -7.54
C LYS A 186 32.63 -20.46 -8.38
#